data_AF-A0A1H6H0Z1-F1
#
_entry.id   AF-A0A1H6H0Z1-F1
#
_cell.length_a   1.000
_cell.length_b   1.000
_cell.length_c   1.000
_cell.angle_alpha   90.00
_cell.angle_beta   90.00
_cell.angle_gamma   90.00
#
_symmetry.space_group_name_H-M   'P 1'
#
loop_
_entity.id
_entity.type
_entity.pdbx_description
1 polymer ?
#
loop_
_entity_poly.entity_id
_entity_poly.type
_entity_poly.pdbx_seq_one_letter_code
_entity_poly.pdbx_strand_id
1 'polypeptide(L)'
;MNEPTWLAQATVYIANNYMLVVRFADWSNPIKTGTLTGLLIVLCYFLWLKSLDARTAAGRTTWRAAVVLVGINVAMIALGSIQKWT
;
A
#
# COMPACT_ATOMS: atom_id res chain seq x y z
N MET A 1 22.84 -15.06 14.21
CA MET A 1 22.23 -13.73 14.43
C MET A 1 20.78 -13.87 14.03
N ASN A 2 19.84 -13.77 14.98
CA ASN A 2 18.43 -13.87 14.66
C ASN A 2 18.04 -12.61 13.88
N GLU A 3 17.40 -12.77 12.72
CA GLU A 3 16.84 -11.65 11.98
C GLU A 3 15.99 -10.81 12.94
N PRO A 4 16.11 -9.47 12.91
CA PRO A 4 15.32 -8.65 13.81
C PRO A 4 13.84 -8.96 13.59
N THR A 5 13.13 -9.30 14.66
CA THR A 5 11.71 -9.70 14.62
C THR A 5 10.82 -8.66 13.90
N TRP A 6 11.22 -7.38 13.91
CA TRP A 6 10.56 -6.32 13.16
C TRP A 6 10.71 -6.45 11.64
N LEU A 7 11.83 -6.98 11.14
CA LEU A 7 12.07 -7.19 9.71
C LEU A 7 11.23 -8.34 9.18
N ALA A 8 11.18 -9.45 9.92
CA ALA A 8 10.30 -10.58 9.57
C ALA A 8 8.82 -10.17 9.60
N GLN A 9 8.39 -9.38 10.60
CA GLN A 9 7.03 -8.84 10.67
C GLN A 9 6.73 -7.88 9.51
N ALA A 10 7.65 -6.97 9.18
CA ALA A 10 7.50 -6.07 8.04
C ALA A 10 7.37 -6.84 6.72
N THR A 11 8.20 -7.85 6.50
CA THR A 11 8.15 -8.72 5.31
C THR A 11 6.82 -9.47 5.21
N VAL A 12 6.32 -10.04 6.31
CA VAL A 12 5.00 -10.70 6.34
C VAL A 12 3.87 -9.72 6.06
N TYR A 13 3.94 -8.50 6.60
CA TYR A 13 2.95 -7.45 6.33
C TYR A 13 2.94 -7.03 4.85
N ILE A 14 4.12 -6.90 4.24
CA ILE A 14 4.28 -6.56 2.82
C ILE A 14 3.76 -7.70 1.94
N ALA A 15 4.13 -8.95 2.22
CA ALA A 15 3.68 -10.12 1.47
C ALA A 15 2.16 -10.34 1.55
N ASN A 16 1.56 -10.13 2.73
CA ASN A 16 0.10 -10.22 2.89
C ASN A 16 -0.63 -9.09 2.15
N ASN A 17 -0.08 -7.87 2.14
CA ASN A 17 -0.62 -6.76 1.34
C ASN A 17 -0.52 -7.04 -0.17
N TYR A 18 0.61 -7.59 -0.63
CA TYR A 18 0.79 -8.03 -2.00
C TYR A 18 -0.33 -8.99 -2.46
N MET A 19 -0.63 -10.00 -1.65
CA MET A 19 -1.70 -10.96 -1.94
C MET A 19 -3.09 -10.31 -1.99
N LEU A 20 -3.35 -9.30 -1.16
CA LEU A 20 -4.63 -8.58 -1.17
C LEU A 20 -4.81 -7.80 -2.48
N VAL A 21 -3.81 -7.01 -2.89
CA VAL A 21 -3.89 -6.20 -4.11
C VAL A 21 -4.10 -7.03 -5.35
N VAL A 22 -3.34 -8.11 -5.50
CA VAL A 22 -3.45 -9.00 -6.68
C VAL A 22 -4.83 -9.63 -6.75
N ARG A 23 -5.48 -9.90 -5.61
CA ARG A 23 -6.84 -10.46 -5.54
C ARG A 23 -7.95 -9.44 -5.84
N PHE A 24 -7.75 -8.17 -5.49
CA PHE A 24 -8.77 -7.13 -5.68
C PHE A 24 -8.68 -6.39 -7.01
N ALA A 25 -7.51 -6.38 -7.65
CA ALA A 25 -7.36 -5.82 -8.98
C ALA A 25 -8.03 -6.73 -10.03
N ASP A 26 -9.03 -6.21 -10.74
CA ASP A 26 -9.64 -6.89 -11.88
C ASP A 26 -8.74 -6.69 -13.12
N TRP A 27 -7.74 -7.56 -13.26
CA TRP A 27 -6.78 -7.53 -14.37
C TRP A 27 -7.40 -7.79 -15.75
N SER A 28 -8.68 -8.14 -15.83
CA SER A 28 -9.40 -8.23 -17.10
C SER A 28 -9.92 -6.87 -17.57
N ASN A 29 -10.05 -5.90 -16.65
CA ASN A 29 -10.66 -4.61 -16.92
C ASN A 29 -9.75 -3.45 -16.43
N PRO A 30 -9.08 -2.74 -17.36
CA PRO A 30 -8.17 -1.66 -17.00
C PRO A 30 -8.86 -0.48 -16.32
N ILE A 31 -10.13 -0.21 -16.62
CA ILE A 31 -10.89 0.88 -16.01
C ILE A 31 -11.09 0.60 -14.53
N LYS A 32 -11.56 -0.60 -14.17
CA LYS A 32 -11.78 -0.97 -12.76
C LYS A 32 -10.48 -0.96 -11.95
N THR A 33 -9.40 -1.48 -12.52
CA THR A 33 -8.07 -1.47 -11.89
C THR A 33 -7.55 -0.04 -11.72
N GLY A 34 -7.76 0.83 -12.71
CA GLY A 34 -7.48 2.26 -12.61
C GLY A 34 -8.28 2.95 -11.51
N THR A 35 -9.59 2.67 -11.41
CA THR A 35 -10.45 3.20 -10.34
C THR A 35 -9.94 2.78 -8.95
N LEU A 36 -9.61 1.50 -8.76
CA LEU A 36 -9.03 1.00 -7.51
C LEU A 36 -7.73 1.73 -7.18
N THR A 37 -6.85 1.89 -8.16
CA THR A 37 -5.57 2.60 -8.00
C THR A 37 -5.79 4.05 -7.57
N GLY A 38 -6.73 4.75 -8.21
CA GLY A 38 -7.11 6.11 -7.85
C GLY A 38 -7.63 6.23 -6.42
N LEU A 39 -8.49 5.31 -5.98
CA LEU A 39 -8.99 5.26 -4.61
C LEU A 39 -7.85 5.04 -3.59
N LEU A 40 -6.88 4.18 -3.91
CA LEU A 40 -5.72 3.93 -3.05
C LEU A 40 -4.82 5.17 -2.95
N ILE A 41 -4.62 5.92 -4.04
CA ILE A 41 -3.87 7.19 -4.02
C ILE A 41 -4.58 8.22 -3.12
N VAL A 42 -5.90 8.35 -3.25
CA VAL A 42 -6.71 9.25 -2.40
C VAL A 42 -6.61 8.83 -0.93
N LEU A 43 -6.68 7.53 -0.64
CA LEU A 43 -6.49 7.00 0.72
C LEU A 43 -5.10 7.33 1.27
N CYS A 44 -4.05 7.13 0.47
CA CYS A 44 -2.67 7.53 0.81
C CYS A 44 -2.60 9.01 1.23
N TYR A 45 -3.24 9.89 0.46
CA TYR A 45 -3.27 11.31 0.76
C TYR A 45 -3.98 11.63 2.09
N PHE A 46 -5.14 11.01 2.35
CA PHE A 46 -5.84 11.20 3.63
C PHE A 46 -5.04 10.68 4.82
N LEU A 47 -4.39 9.53 4.70
CA LEU A 47 -3.52 8.96 5.74
C LEU A 47 -2.31 9.86 6.00
N TRP A 48 -1.76 10.47 4.94
CA TRP A 48 -0.69 11.45 5.06
C TRP A 48 -1.15 12.67 5.86
N LEU A 49 -2.30 13.27 5.52
CA LEU A 49 -2.87 14.39 6.28
C LEU A 49 -3.11 14.03 7.75
N LYS A 50 -3.70 12.87 8.02
CA LYS A 50 -3.88 12.35 9.40
C LYS A 50 -2.56 12.21 10.15
N SER A 51 -1.47 11.86 9.45
CA SER A 51 -0.15 11.79 10.07
C SER A 51 0.37 13.16 10.50
N LEU A 52 0.06 14.22 9.75
CA LEU A 52 0.45 15.59 10.08
C LEU A 52 -0.35 16.12 11.28
N ASP A 53 -1.63 15.78 11.36
CA ASP A 53 -2.52 16.16 12.47
C ASP A 53 -2.27 15.38 13.77
N ALA A 54 -1.48 14.30 13.73
CA ALA A 54 -1.26 13.44 14.87
C ALA A 54 -0.48 14.15 15.98
N ARG A 55 -1.09 14.20 17.18
CA ARG A 55 -0.54 14.84 18.39
C ARG A 55 0.58 14.06 19.07
N THR A 56 0.70 12.77 18.79
CA THR A 56 1.74 11.90 19.38
C THR A 56 2.71 11.39 18.33
N ALA A 57 3.97 11.19 18.72
CA ALA A 57 5.00 10.63 17.85
C ALA A 57 4.64 9.21 17.37
N ALA A 58 4.06 8.41 18.26
CA ALA A 58 3.57 7.07 17.92
C ALA A 58 2.45 7.13 16.88
N GLY A 59 1.42 7.97 17.07
CA GLY A 59 0.33 8.12 16.11
C GLY A 59 0.81 8.59 14.73
N ARG A 60 1.71 9.57 14.69
CA ARG A 60 2.33 10.04 13.45
C ARG A 60 3.07 8.92 12.72
N THR A 61 3.82 8.11 13.45
CA THR A 61 4.58 6.98 12.89
C THR A 61 3.64 5.91 12.33
N THR A 62 2.57 5.58 13.04
CA THR A 62 1.56 4.61 12.59
C THR A 62 0.89 5.07 11.29
N TRP A 63 0.44 6.33 11.22
CA TRP A 63 -0.19 6.85 10.00
C TRP A 63 0.77 6.89 8.82
N ARG A 64 2.04 7.25 9.05
CA ARG A 64 3.07 7.20 8.00
C ARG A 64 3.36 5.77 7.54
N ALA A 65 3.39 4.80 8.45
CA ALA A 65 3.53 3.39 8.08
C ALA A 65 2.34 2.93 7.22
N ALA A 66 1.11 3.36 7.55
CA ALA A 66 -0.07 3.08 6.74
C ALA A 66 0.03 3.72 5.33
N VAL A 67 0.54 4.95 5.21
CA VAL A 67 0.83 5.58 3.90
C VAL A 67 1.79 4.72 3.08
N VAL A 68 2.88 4.25 3.70
CA VAL A 68 3.86 3.40 3.00
C VAL A 68 3.22 2.10 2.53
N LEU A 69 2.40 1.45 3.36
CA LEU A 69 1.71 0.22 2.97
C LEU A 69 0.77 0.43 1.78
N VAL A 70 -0.04 1.50 1.80
CA VAL A 70 -0.94 1.81 0.67
C VAL A 70 -0.15 2.24 -0.57
N GLY A 71 0.97 2.96 -0.40
CA GLY A 71 1.86 3.35 -1.48
C GLY A 71 2.49 2.16 -2.19
N ILE A 72 2.91 1.13 -1.43
CA ILE A 72 3.38 -0.15 -1.98
C ILE A 72 2.29 -0.78 -2.85
N ASN A 73 1.05 -0.81 -2.37
CA ASN A 73 -0.07 -1.37 -3.13
C ASN A 73 -0.29 -0.65 -4.48
N VAL A 74 -0.20 0.69 -4.50
CA VAL A 74 -0.27 1.49 -5.74
C VAL A 74 0.88 1.13 -6.69
N ALA A 75 2.11 1.09 -6.20
CA ALA A 75 3.28 0.75 -7.00
C ALA A 75 3.17 -0.66 -7.62
N MET A 76 2.62 -1.62 -6.87
CA MET A 76 2.39 -2.98 -7.35
C MET A 76 1.35 -3.03 -8.46
N ILE A 77 0.25 -2.28 -8.35
CA ILE A 77 -0.74 -2.21 -9.44
C ILE A 77 -0.10 -1.57 -10.68
N ALA A 78 0.69 -0.52 -10.52
CA ALA A 78 1.39 0.13 -11.63
C ALA A 78 2.34 -0.85 -12.35
N LEU A 79 3.17 -1.59 -11.61
CA LEU A 79 4.08 -2.59 -12.18
C LEU A 79 3.33 -3.74 -12.87
N GLY A 80 2.28 -4.27 -12.24
CA GLY A 80 1.46 -5.32 -12.83
C GLY A 80 0.69 -4.85 -14.08
N SER A 81 0.25 -3.58 -14.10
CA SER A 81 -0.41 -2.99 -15.26
C SER A 81 0.55 -2.86 -16.43
N ILE A 82 1.82 -2.52 -16.17
CA ILE A 82 2.86 -2.49 -17.21
C ILE A 82 3.04 -3.88 -17.82
N GLN A 83 3.13 -4.93 -17.00
CA GLN A 83 3.28 -6.30 -17.51
C GLN A 83 2.06 -6.81 -18.29
N LYS A 84 0.86 -6.31 -17.99
CA LYS A 84 -0.41 -6.81 -18.55
C LYS A 84 -0.82 -6.09 -19.84
N TRP A 85 -0.60 -4.78 -19.92
CA TRP A 85 -1.21 -3.91 -20.93
C TRP A 85 -0.23 -3.01 -21.71
N THR A 86 1.07 -3.15 -21.49
CA THR A 86 2.10 -2.54 -22.36
C THR A 86 2.70 -3.62 -23.25
#